data_AF-A0A9P6LYP4-F1
#
_entry.id   AF-A0A9P6LYP4-F1
#
_cell.length_a   1.000
_cell.length_b   1.000
_cell.length_c   1.000
_cell.angle_alpha   90.00
_cell.angle_beta   90.00
_cell.angle_gamma   90.00
#
_symmetry.space_group_name_H-M   'P 1'
#
loop_
_entity.id
_entity.type
_entity.pdbx_description
1 polymer ?
#
loop_
_entity_poly.entity_id
_entity_poly.type
_entity_poly.pdbx_seq_one_letter_code
_entity_poly.pdbx_strand_id
1 'polypeptide(L)'
;MPAGRDSASTISQLYMESREMSNFGLKKVTKKIAKEKATADMESGTAPYTYQSPVAISGDIADLFGPDSVQNREVCPGDFVEIRRDGKTSYGIFIQDFDQSENRLKSTTLTVGSKKITHRTADVVFRIPRHLLPDKIKAVVEDWDVEFNPASPPIAASKMVAMFVDEAMLLLGTFYSKFDTVYDTFWNDRKQKTITTLQVARFVFDKEGGTDHHHPEPSNLQEIYASHLFLTQDVNLLKFNPSIAVRWTGEFAMRPPQDVLLTETVIDWIRNSDPEIDCFVKKAKVLIENSRQDDKSKWKKITFTDSDRILIEFVKEAALNGYNDIFTQPHLTYLPKLLRPMEAYDDIDAGTAFKFLNEIGIWPNWHNMEIKRSGISV
;
A
#
# COMPACT_ATOMS: atom_id res chain seq x y z
N MET A 1 -28.25 18.53 61.25
CA MET A 1 -27.53 17.82 60.16
C MET A 1 -28.57 16.99 59.42
N PRO A 2 -28.70 17.11 58.08
CA PRO A 2 -27.62 16.94 57.11
C PRO A 2 -27.52 18.06 56.07
N ALA A 3 -26.35 18.14 55.43
CA ALA A 3 -26.03 18.99 54.29
C ALA A 3 -25.30 18.17 53.23
N GLY A 4 -25.51 18.51 51.96
CA GLY A 4 -24.54 18.31 50.89
C GLY A 4 -24.81 17.18 49.92
N ARG A 5 -25.39 17.51 48.76
CA ARG A 5 -25.13 16.93 47.42
C ARG A 5 -26.07 17.63 46.43
N ASP A 6 -25.55 18.56 45.63
CA ASP A 6 -26.13 19.01 44.33
C ASP A 6 -25.25 20.08 43.67
N SER A 7 -24.03 19.71 43.25
CA SER A 7 -23.15 20.63 42.48
C SER A 7 -22.40 19.99 41.30
N ALA A 8 -22.50 18.66 41.11
CA ALA A 8 -21.82 17.97 40.01
C ALA A 8 -22.65 17.90 38.71
N SER A 9 -23.98 18.07 38.78
CA SER A 9 -24.88 17.98 37.62
C SER A 9 -24.77 19.22 36.70
N THR A 10 -24.58 20.41 37.27
CA THR A 10 -24.66 21.68 36.56
C THR A 10 -23.43 21.97 35.69
N ILE A 11 -22.24 21.48 36.07
CA ILE A 11 -20.99 21.70 35.31
C ILE A 11 -20.97 20.84 34.04
N SER A 12 -21.54 19.63 34.08
CA SER A 12 -21.61 18.72 32.92
C SER A 12 -22.57 19.25 31.84
N GLN A 13 -23.68 19.88 32.24
CA GLN A 13 -24.62 20.52 31.30
C GLN A 13 -24.03 21.77 30.63
N LEU A 14 -23.34 22.62 31.39
CA LEU A 14 -22.69 23.83 30.83
C LEU A 14 -21.57 23.48 29.84
N TYR A 15 -20.88 22.36 30.03
CA TYR A 15 -19.84 21.89 29.11
C TYR A 15 -20.42 21.34 27.79
N MET A 16 -21.58 20.67 27.85
CA MET A 16 -22.26 20.16 26.65
C MET A 16 -22.84 21.29 25.79
N GLU A 17 -23.47 22.30 26.41
CA GLU A 17 -24.02 23.47 25.70
C GLU A 17 -22.92 24.32 25.04
N SER A 18 -21.77 24.48 25.68
CA SER A 18 -20.61 25.18 25.09
C SER A 18 -20.03 24.45 23.87
N ARG A 19 -20.09 23.10 23.85
CA ARG A 19 -19.59 22.28 22.74
C ARG A 19 -20.52 22.31 21.54
N GLU A 20 -21.84 22.33 21.77
CA GLU A 20 -22.84 22.47 20.70
C GLU A 20 -22.80 23.84 20.03
N MET A 21 -22.62 24.92 20.80
CA MET A 21 -22.50 26.27 20.25
C MET A 21 -21.23 26.47 19.42
N SER A 22 -20.10 25.88 19.84
CA SER A 22 -18.83 25.90 19.09
C SER A 22 -18.95 25.16 17.75
N ASN A 23 -19.57 23.96 17.76
CA ASN A 23 -19.79 23.16 16.55
C ASN A 23 -20.77 23.82 15.56
N PHE A 24 -21.76 24.58 16.07
CA PHE A 24 -22.70 25.31 15.21
C PHE A 24 -22.03 26.52 14.52
N GLY A 25 -21.11 27.20 15.21
CA GLY A 25 -20.30 28.28 14.65
C GLY A 25 -19.36 27.78 13.53
N LEU A 26 -18.63 26.70 13.78
CA LEU A 26 -17.72 26.07 12.80
C LEU A 26 -18.45 25.58 11.53
N LYS A 27 -19.65 25.01 11.66
CA LYS A 27 -20.49 24.60 10.51
C LYS A 27 -20.99 25.77 9.66
N LYS A 28 -21.22 26.94 10.26
CA LYS A 28 -21.60 28.16 9.51
C LYS A 28 -20.42 28.77 8.77
N VAL A 29 -19.23 28.79 9.39
CA VAL A 29 -18.00 29.33 8.79
C VAL A 29 -17.53 28.45 7.62
N THR A 30 -17.53 27.13 7.78
CA THR A 30 -17.16 26.19 6.70
C THR A 30 -18.13 26.24 5.51
N LYS A 31 -19.44 26.35 5.75
CA LYS A 31 -20.43 26.56 4.66
C LYS A 31 -20.25 27.89 3.94
N LYS A 32 -19.85 28.95 4.64
CA LYS A 32 -19.58 30.26 4.04
C LYS A 32 -18.33 30.22 3.15
N ILE A 33 -17.24 29.61 3.64
CA ILE A 33 -15.98 29.45 2.89
C ILE A 33 -16.19 28.56 1.66
N ALA A 34 -16.94 27.46 1.78
CA ALA A 34 -17.24 26.58 0.64
C ALA A 34 -18.09 27.28 -0.43
N LYS A 35 -19.02 28.13 -0.02
CA LYS A 35 -19.87 28.91 -0.95
C LYS A 35 -19.07 30.01 -1.65
N GLU A 36 -18.18 30.70 -0.94
CA GLU A 36 -17.30 31.75 -1.50
C GLU A 36 -16.27 31.16 -2.48
N LYS A 37 -15.73 29.96 -2.19
CA LYS A 37 -14.80 29.24 -3.08
C LYS A 37 -15.48 28.73 -4.35
N ALA A 38 -16.71 28.21 -4.25
CA ALA A 38 -17.50 27.78 -5.41
C ALA A 38 -17.88 28.93 -6.36
N THR A 39 -18.10 30.14 -5.83
CA THR A 39 -18.32 31.34 -6.66
C THR A 39 -17.05 31.82 -7.35
N ALA A 40 -15.88 31.72 -6.69
CA ALA A 40 -14.60 32.10 -7.29
C ALA A 40 -14.18 31.15 -8.44
N ASP A 41 -14.49 29.86 -8.30
CA ASP A 41 -14.16 28.86 -9.32
C ASP A 41 -15.03 28.98 -10.59
N MET A 42 -16.27 29.50 -10.48
CA MET A 42 -17.13 29.78 -11.65
C MET A 42 -16.64 30.95 -12.53
N GLU A 43 -15.88 31.89 -11.98
CA GLU A 43 -15.37 33.05 -12.75
C GLU A 43 -14.05 32.73 -13.50
N SER A 44 -13.37 31.63 -13.18
CA SER A 44 -12.03 31.30 -13.70
C SER A 44 -11.99 30.42 -14.95
N GLY A 45 -13.13 29.91 -15.44
CA GLY A 45 -13.21 29.16 -16.70
C GLY A 45 -12.49 27.80 -16.71
N THR A 46 -11.92 27.33 -15.59
CA THR A 46 -11.38 25.98 -15.47
C THR A 46 -12.51 24.98 -15.25
N ALA A 47 -12.61 23.97 -16.13
CA ALA A 47 -13.59 22.90 -16.01
C ALA A 47 -13.48 22.23 -14.61
N PRO A 48 -14.59 22.07 -13.87
CA PRO A 48 -14.52 21.48 -12.54
C PRO A 48 -14.14 20.00 -12.68
N TYR A 49 -12.99 19.63 -12.13
CA TYR A 49 -12.72 18.25 -11.78
C TYR A 49 -13.82 17.79 -10.83
N THR A 50 -14.73 16.94 -11.30
CA THR A 50 -15.69 16.28 -10.42
C THR A 50 -14.92 15.30 -9.55
N TYR A 51 -14.53 15.74 -8.36
CA TYR A 51 -14.09 14.89 -7.27
C TYR A 51 -15.24 13.93 -6.94
N GLN A 52 -15.13 12.68 -7.41
CA GLN A 52 -15.99 11.62 -6.92
C GLN A 52 -15.53 11.34 -5.48
N SER A 53 -16.38 11.71 -4.52
CA SER A 53 -16.14 11.35 -3.12
C SER A 53 -16.03 9.83 -3.05
N PRO A 54 -14.92 9.29 -2.51
CA PRO A 54 -14.80 7.87 -2.26
C PRO A 54 -15.94 7.45 -1.33
N VAL A 55 -16.64 6.38 -1.70
CA VAL A 55 -17.62 5.73 -0.83
C VAL A 55 -16.83 5.15 0.35
N ALA A 56 -17.21 5.51 1.58
CA ALA A 56 -16.64 4.92 2.78
C ALA A 56 -16.89 3.40 2.75
N ILE A 57 -15.83 2.61 2.80
CA ILE A 57 -15.90 1.15 2.87
C ILE A 57 -15.94 0.80 4.36
N SER A 58 -16.98 0.09 4.80
CA SER A 58 -17.08 -0.37 6.19
C SER A 58 -15.95 -1.35 6.52
N GLY A 59 -15.15 -1.06 7.56
CA GLY A 59 -13.99 -1.86 7.96
C GLY A 59 -12.63 -1.32 7.48
N ASP A 60 -12.61 -0.07 7.00
CA ASP A 60 -11.41 0.65 6.56
C ASP A 60 -10.52 0.97 7.78
N ILE A 61 -9.18 1.00 7.61
CA ILE A 61 -8.29 1.57 8.65
C ILE A 61 -8.74 3.02 8.94
N ALA A 62 -9.31 3.71 7.94
CA ALA A 62 -9.98 4.99 8.09
C ALA A 62 -11.04 5.05 9.21
N ASP A 63 -11.71 3.93 9.52
CA ASP A 63 -12.72 3.86 10.60
C ASP A 63 -12.07 3.95 11.99
N LEU A 64 -10.79 3.53 12.13
CA LEU A 64 -10.00 3.81 13.34
C LEU A 64 -9.74 5.31 13.51
N PHE A 65 -9.88 6.10 12.45
CA PHE A 65 -9.50 7.52 12.41
C PHE A 65 -10.70 8.50 12.49
N GLY A 66 -11.94 8.01 12.64
CA GLY A 66 -13.16 8.80 12.88
C GLY A 66 -13.78 9.48 11.64
N PRO A 67 -15.00 10.07 11.74
CA PRO A 67 -15.75 10.62 10.60
C PRO A 67 -15.14 11.88 9.94
N ASP A 68 -14.15 12.52 10.56
CA ASP A 68 -13.38 13.64 9.96
C ASP A 68 -12.28 13.14 8.97
N SER A 69 -12.29 11.84 8.67
CA SER A 69 -11.27 11.09 7.92
C SER A 69 -11.09 11.39 6.43
N VAL A 70 -11.92 12.27 5.86
CA VAL A 70 -11.63 12.78 4.51
C VAL A 70 -10.37 13.67 4.50
N GLN A 71 -10.04 14.34 5.62
CA GLN A 71 -8.73 14.97 5.86
C GLN A 71 -7.63 13.97 6.27
N ASN A 72 -7.98 12.73 6.62
CA ASN A 72 -7.02 11.67 6.97
C ASN A 72 -6.34 11.02 5.76
N ARG A 73 -6.54 11.57 4.55
CA ARG A 73 -5.76 11.24 3.35
C ARG A 73 -4.49 12.06 3.17
N GLU A 74 -4.18 12.97 4.08
CA GLU A 74 -2.91 13.68 4.05
C GLU A 74 -1.97 13.12 5.09
N VAL A 75 -0.69 12.97 4.74
CA VAL A 75 0.34 12.59 5.69
C VAL A 75 0.80 13.87 6.38
N CYS A 76 0.64 13.92 7.70
CA CYS A 76 0.91 15.11 8.50
C CYS A 76 2.23 14.97 9.26
N PRO A 77 2.95 16.08 9.50
CA PRO A 77 4.11 16.07 10.38
C PRO A 77 3.77 15.48 11.76
N GLY A 78 4.64 14.61 12.28
CA GLY A 78 4.41 13.88 13.53
C GLY A 78 3.79 12.49 13.37
N ASP A 79 3.28 12.14 12.19
CA ASP A 79 2.76 10.80 11.95
C ASP A 79 3.88 9.76 11.88
N PHE A 80 3.62 8.56 12.38
CA PHE A 80 4.45 7.41 12.02
C PHE A 80 4.13 6.98 10.61
N VAL A 81 5.16 6.73 9.81
CA VAL A 81 5.00 6.31 8.41
C VAL A 81 5.94 5.17 8.06
N GLU A 82 5.45 4.25 7.23
CA GLU A 82 6.28 3.34 6.44
C GLU A 82 6.38 3.87 5.01
N ILE A 83 7.60 3.98 4.52
CA ILE A 83 7.94 4.38 3.16
C ILE A 83 8.51 3.19 2.44
N ARG A 84 8.07 2.98 1.20
CA ARG A 84 8.67 2.01 0.29
C ARG A 84 9.06 2.67 -1.02
N ARG A 85 10.30 2.48 -1.41
CA ARG A 85 10.87 3.03 -2.64
C ARG A 85 12.04 2.18 -3.10
N ASP A 86 12.08 1.86 -4.38
CA ASP A 86 13.20 1.12 -5.01
C ASP A 86 13.52 -0.20 -4.28
N GLY A 87 12.49 -0.92 -3.86
CA GLY A 87 12.60 -2.17 -3.10
C GLY A 87 13.15 -2.03 -1.68
N LYS A 88 13.29 -0.81 -1.17
CA LYS A 88 13.72 -0.54 0.21
C LYS A 88 12.56 -0.04 1.04
N THR A 89 12.42 -0.61 2.24
CA THR A 89 11.48 -0.16 3.25
C THR A 89 12.21 0.71 4.27
N SER A 90 11.59 1.80 4.68
CA SER A 90 12.06 2.68 5.75
C SER A 90 10.88 3.14 6.59
N TYR A 91 11.10 3.34 7.88
CA TYR A 91 10.07 3.78 8.81
C TYR A 91 10.60 4.87 9.72
N GLY A 92 9.72 5.74 10.17
CA GLY A 92 10.09 6.93 10.93
C GLY A 92 8.92 7.85 11.22
N ILE A 93 9.25 9.04 11.71
CA ILE A 93 8.28 10.13 11.86
C ILE A 93 8.31 10.99 10.61
N PHE A 94 7.14 11.25 10.03
CA PHE A 94 6.99 12.18 8.93
C PHE A 94 7.26 13.61 9.41
N ILE A 95 8.03 14.34 8.64
CA ILE A 95 8.43 15.72 8.86
C ILE A 95 8.27 16.48 7.54
N GLN A 96 8.16 17.80 7.61
CA GLN A 96 8.12 18.62 6.40
C GLN A 96 9.31 19.57 6.42
N ASP A 97 10.18 19.42 5.43
CA ASP A 97 11.38 20.25 5.29
C ASP A 97 11.17 21.24 4.15
N PHE A 98 11.51 22.51 4.35
CA PHE A 98 11.40 23.52 3.30
C PHE A 98 12.72 23.59 2.53
N ASP A 99 12.69 23.19 1.27
CA ASP A 99 13.87 23.32 0.42
C ASP A 99 13.97 24.74 -0.12
N GLN A 100 14.95 25.49 0.38
CA GLN A 100 15.22 26.86 -0.05
C GLN A 100 15.65 26.93 -1.52
N SER A 101 16.34 25.92 -2.04
CA SER A 101 16.85 25.92 -3.42
C SER A 101 15.73 25.69 -4.44
N GLU A 102 14.75 24.85 -4.10
CA GLU A 102 13.59 24.55 -4.95
C GLU A 102 12.36 25.38 -4.59
N ASN A 103 12.45 26.22 -3.54
CA ASN A 103 11.37 27.04 -2.99
C ASN A 103 10.07 26.24 -2.78
N ARG A 104 10.18 25.01 -2.24
CA ARG A 104 9.05 24.12 -2.02
C ARG A 104 9.20 23.25 -0.79
N LEU A 105 8.07 22.82 -0.23
CA LEU A 105 8.02 21.85 0.86
C LEU A 105 8.33 20.46 0.32
N LYS A 106 9.24 19.76 0.99
CA LYS A 106 9.65 18.39 0.71
C LYS A 106 9.15 17.45 1.79
N SER A 107 8.41 16.43 1.37
CA SER A 107 8.06 15.29 2.20
C SER A 107 9.32 14.57 2.64
N THR A 108 9.55 14.54 3.95
CA THR A 108 10.77 13.97 4.54
C THR A 108 10.39 13.11 5.74
N THR A 109 11.15 12.06 6.00
CA THR A 109 10.97 11.25 7.21
C THR A 109 12.26 11.16 7.99
N LEU A 110 12.13 11.39 9.30
CA LEU A 110 13.18 11.13 10.27
C LEU A 110 13.12 9.65 10.67
N THR A 111 14.08 8.87 10.19
CA THR A 111 14.15 7.43 10.45
C THR A 111 14.63 7.11 11.87
N VAL A 112 14.56 5.83 12.25
CA VAL A 112 15.05 5.30 13.53
C VAL A 112 16.53 5.64 13.81
N GLY A 113 17.36 5.78 12.78
CA GLY A 113 18.76 6.21 12.90
C GLY A 113 18.96 7.73 12.97
N SER A 114 17.91 8.52 13.19
CA SER A 114 17.92 9.99 13.08
C SER A 114 18.38 10.50 11.70
N LYS A 115 18.31 9.66 10.66
CA LYS A 115 18.62 10.04 9.29
C LYS A 115 17.35 10.60 8.63
N LYS A 116 17.45 11.79 8.07
CA LYS A 116 16.42 12.37 7.19
C LYS A 116 16.46 11.70 5.82
N ILE A 117 15.30 11.27 5.33
CA ILE A 117 15.12 10.74 3.98
C ILE A 117 14.01 11.54 3.30
N THR A 118 14.32 12.16 2.16
CA THR A 118 13.33 12.83 1.32
C THR A 118 12.67 11.83 0.36
N HIS A 119 11.36 11.89 0.24
CA HIS A 119 10.56 10.97 -0.58
C HIS A 119 9.30 11.67 -1.12
N ARG A 120 8.54 11.00 -1.99
CA ARG A 120 7.20 11.48 -2.40
C ARG A 120 6.18 11.05 -1.34
N THR A 121 5.11 11.81 -1.18
CA THR A 121 3.98 11.40 -0.33
C THR A 121 3.34 10.10 -0.83
N ALA A 122 3.43 9.81 -2.13
CA ALA A 122 2.97 8.55 -2.71
C ALA A 122 3.79 7.32 -2.28
N ASP A 123 5.04 7.53 -1.85
CA ASP A 123 5.92 6.43 -1.39
C ASP A 123 5.53 5.94 0.02
N VAL A 124 4.61 6.64 0.71
CA VAL A 124 4.11 6.23 2.03
C VAL A 124 3.02 5.17 1.87
N VAL A 125 3.27 3.98 2.42
CA VAL A 125 2.39 2.80 2.28
C VAL A 125 1.59 2.47 3.53
N PHE A 126 2.02 2.98 4.68
CA PHE A 126 1.34 2.80 5.95
C PHE A 126 1.53 4.05 6.80
N ARG A 127 0.51 4.38 7.59
CA ARG A 127 0.47 5.59 8.41
C ARG A 127 -0.22 5.30 9.73
N ILE A 128 0.35 5.79 10.82
CA ILE A 128 -0.35 5.95 12.09
C ILE A 128 -0.38 7.44 12.44
N PRO A 129 -1.56 8.07 12.48
CA PRO A 129 -1.70 9.45 12.88
C PRO A 129 -1.10 9.72 14.26
N ARG A 130 -0.42 10.87 14.41
CA ARG A 130 0.21 11.30 15.68
C ARG A 130 -0.68 11.10 16.91
N HIS A 131 -1.96 11.43 16.81
CA HIS A 131 -2.90 11.41 17.93
C HIS A 131 -3.24 9.99 18.43
N LEU A 132 -2.96 8.97 17.62
CA LEU A 132 -3.17 7.56 17.94
C LEU A 132 -1.90 6.86 18.41
N LEU A 133 -0.73 7.49 18.27
CA LEU A 133 0.52 6.89 18.72
C LEU A 133 0.44 6.48 20.20
N PRO A 134 1.11 5.38 20.60
CA PRO A 134 1.16 4.98 22.00
C PRO A 134 1.59 6.13 22.91
N ASP A 135 1.01 6.24 24.10
CA ASP A 135 1.20 7.38 25.02
C ASP A 135 2.67 7.77 25.24
N LYS A 136 3.57 6.79 25.29
CA LYS A 136 5.02 7.02 25.44
C LYS A 136 5.62 7.76 24.23
N ILE A 137 5.21 7.41 23.01
CA ILE A 137 5.65 8.08 21.78
C ILE A 137 4.96 9.44 21.68
N LYS A 138 3.65 9.44 21.95
CA LYS A 138 2.82 10.64 21.92
C LYS A 138 3.35 11.72 22.86
N ALA A 139 3.73 11.39 24.10
CA ALA A 139 4.32 12.36 25.03
C ALA A 139 5.57 13.04 24.43
N VAL A 140 6.48 12.27 23.81
CA VAL A 140 7.69 12.80 23.17
C VAL A 140 7.37 13.63 21.93
N VAL A 141 6.38 13.20 21.14
CA VAL A 141 5.94 13.91 19.92
C VAL A 141 5.04 15.10 20.28
N GLU A 142 4.45 15.15 21.46
CA GLU A 142 3.64 16.27 21.96
C GLU A 142 4.45 17.41 22.54
N ASP A 143 5.59 17.10 23.17
CA ASP A 143 6.61 18.09 23.49
C ASP A 143 7.21 18.74 22.23
N TRP A 144 6.99 18.14 21.06
CA TRP A 144 7.35 18.72 19.78
C TRP A 144 6.26 19.66 19.28
N ASP A 145 6.60 20.95 19.22
CA ASP A 145 5.80 21.94 18.53
C ASP A 145 5.92 21.77 17.01
N VAL A 146 5.11 20.86 16.49
CA VAL A 146 5.07 20.50 15.08
C VAL A 146 4.58 21.65 14.19
N GLU A 147 3.73 22.52 14.71
CA GLU A 147 3.19 23.65 13.93
C GLU A 147 4.29 24.70 13.70
N PHE A 148 5.09 24.98 14.71
CA PHE A 148 6.17 25.96 14.62
C PHE A 148 7.50 25.38 14.13
N ASN A 149 7.74 24.06 14.27
CA ASN A 149 8.98 23.42 13.88
C ASN A 149 8.77 22.02 13.24
N PRO A 150 8.10 21.92 12.08
CA PRO A 150 7.76 20.63 11.45
C PRO A 150 8.97 19.84 10.93
N ALA A 151 10.19 20.38 10.99
CA ALA A 151 11.40 19.79 10.42
C ALA A 151 12.38 19.20 11.44
N SER A 152 12.15 19.38 12.75
CA SER A 152 13.10 19.00 13.80
C SER A 152 12.43 18.28 14.98
N PRO A 153 12.06 16.99 14.83
CA PRO A 153 11.54 16.21 15.94
C PRO A 153 12.59 16.04 17.05
N PRO A 154 12.17 15.83 18.31
CA PRO A 154 13.06 15.41 19.38
C PRO A 154 13.78 14.12 19.04
N ILE A 155 15.06 14.01 19.39
CA ILE A 155 15.88 12.80 19.16
C ILE A 155 15.22 11.55 19.77
N ALA A 156 14.53 11.72 20.90
CA ALA A 156 13.79 10.64 21.55
C ALA A 156 12.67 10.05 20.66
N ALA A 157 12.12 10.80 19.71
CA ALA A 157 11.07 10.32 18.82
C ALA A 157 11.56 9.16 17.95
N SER A 158 12.77 9.26 17.38
CA SER A 158 13.37 8.16 16.59
C SER A 158 13.55 6.89 17.41
N LYS A 159 13.98 7.01 18.67
CA LYS A 159 14.11 5.85 19.58
C LYS A 159 12.76 5.21 19.90
N MET A 160 11.74 6.02 20.12
CA MET A 160 10.39 5.53 20.41
C MET A 160 9.76 4.82 19.19
N VAL A 161 10.01 5.33 17.98
CA VAL A 161 9.62 4.63 16.75
C VAL A 161 10.34 3.28 16.62
N ALA A 162 11.63 3.22 16.97
CA ALA A 162 12.38 1.96 16.97
C ALA A 162 11.70 0.91 17.85
N MET A 163 11.38 1.29 19.08
CA MET A 163 10.71 0.41 20.05
C MET A 163 9.34 -0.08 19.55
N PHE A 164 8.56 0.80 18.91
CA PHE A 164 7.28 0.42 18.31
C PHE A 164 7.44 -0.63 17.21
N VAL A 165 8.41 -0.43 16.31
CA VAL A 165 8.66 -1.38 15.22
C VAL A 165 9.23 -2.69 15.74
N ASP A 166 10.13 -2.65 16.72
CA ASP A 166 10.67 -3.85 17.37
C ASP A 166 9.55 -4.68 18.02
N GLU A 167 8.58 -4.02 18.67
CA GLU A 167 7.40 -4.68 19.26
C GLU A 167 6.50 -5.31 18.20
N ALA A 168 6.22 -4.61 17.09
CA ALA A 168 5.45 -5.16 15.98
C ALA A 168 6.16 -6.35 15.30
N MET A 169 7.49 -6.27 15.13
CA MET A 169 8.28 -7.39 14.61
C MET A 169 8.29 -8.59 15.57
N LEU A 170 8.35 -8.34 16.88
CA LEU A 170 8.22 -9.40 17.90
C LEU A 170 6.86 -10.10 17.81
N LEU A 171 5.77 -9.34 17.66
CA LEU A 171 4.43 -9.91 17.44
C LEU A 171 4.37 -10.73 16.16
N LEU A 172 4.92 -10.21 15.05
CA LEU A 172 4.99 -10.93 13.78
C LEU A 172 5.72 -12.27 13.92
N GLY A 173 6.87 -12.29 14.60
CA GLY A 173 7.63 -13.52 14.86
C GLY A 173 6.91 -14.49 15.80
N THR A 174 6.26 -13.97 16.84
CA THR A 174 5.55 -14.79 17.85
C THR A 174 4.34 -15.50 17.25
N PHE A 175 3.61 -14.82 16.36
CA PHE A 175 2.39 -15.35 15.74
C PHE A 175 2.61 -15.82 14.29
N TYR A 176 3.86 -16.03 13.87
CA TYR A 176 4.19 -16.33 12.47
C TYR A 176 3.44 -17.54 11.91
N SER A 177 3.30 -18.62 12.69
CA SER A 177 2.58 -19.83 12.25
C SER A 177 1.12 -19.56 11.90
N LYS A 178 0.48 -18.60 12.58
CA LYS A 178 -0.91 -18.21 12.31
C LYS A 178 -1.01 -17.18 11.20
N PHE A 179 -0.01 -16.31 11.06
CA PHE A 179 0.12 -15.48 9.86
C PHE A 179 0.22 -16.34 8.59
N ASP A 180 1.01 -17.42 8.63
CA ASP A 180 1.20 -18.31 7.47
C ASP A 180 -0.11 -18.97 6.99
N THR A 181 -1.08 -19.19 7.89
CA THR A 181 -2.40 -19.74 7.53
C THR A 181 -3.37 -18.70 6.96
N VAL A 182 -3.05 -17.39 7.01
CA VAL A 182 -3.95 -16.31 6.58
C VAL A 182 -4.44 -16.53 5.15
N TYR A 183 -3.53 -16.84 4.23
CA TYR A 183 -3.89 -17.00 2.82
C TYR A 183 -4.89 -18.14 2.63
N ASP A 184 -4.60 -19.33 3.17
CA ASP A 184 -5.45 -20.49 2.99
C ASP A 184 -6.80 -20.32 3.69
N THR A 185 -6.82 -19.75 4.89
CA THR A 185 -8.07 -19.50 5.62
C THR A 185 -8.97 -18.51 4.87
N PHE A 186 -8.42 -17.38 4.41
CA PHE A 186 -9.23 -16.36 3.77
C PHE A 186 -9.65 -16.74 2.34
N TRP A 187 -8.76 -17.38 1.58
CA TRP A 187 -9.04 -17.81 0.22
C TRP A 187 -9.92 -19.07 0.19
N ASN A 188 -9.53 -20.15 0.86
CA ASN A 188 -10.22 -21.44 0.75
C ASN A 188 -11.44 -21.52 1.67
N ASP A 189 -11.27 -21.19 2.95
CA ASP A 189 -12.35 -21.39 3.94
C ASP A 189 -13.40 -20.29 3.83
N ARG A 190 -12.97 -19.03 3.71
CA ARG A 190 -13.86 -17.86 3.68
C ARG A 190 -14.26 -17.42 2.27
N LYS A 191 -13.61 -17.94 1.23
CA LYS A 191 -13.87 -17.60 -0.18
C LYS A 191 -13.79 -16.10 -0.45
N GLN A 192 -12.94 -15.39 0.28
CA GLN A 192 -12.70 -13.97 0.06
C GLN A 192 -11.68 -13.80 -1.06
N LYS A 193 -11.76 -12.69 -1.79
CA LYS A 193 -10.78 -12.31 -2.83
C LYS A 193 -9.97 -11.07 -2.44
N THR A 194 -10.44 -10.35 -1.44
CA THR A 194 -9.78 -9.17 -0.87
C THR A 194 -9.74 -9.35 0.65
N ILE A 195 -8.75 -8.73 1.27
CA ILE A 195 -8.54 -8.75 2.71
C ILE A 195 -7.97 -7.41 3.16
N THR A 196 -8.30 -6.98 4.37
CA THR A 196 -7.70 -5.78 4.97
C THR A 196 -6.67 -6.12 6.04
N THR A 197 -5.69 -5.24 6.26
CA THR A 197 -4.74 -5.33 7.38
C THR A 197 -5.45 -5.55 8.71
N LEU A 198 -6.59 -4.90 8.93
CA LEU A 198 -7.37 -5.00 10.16
C LEU A 198 -8.05 -6.38 10.30
N GLN A 199 -8.55 -6.95 9.20
CA GLN A 199 -9.08 -8.32 9.21
C GLN A 199 -8.01 -9.34 9.57
N VAL A 200 -6.80 -9.19 9.00
CA VAL A 200 -5.66 -10.05 9.35
C VAL A 200 -5.30 -9.91 10.82
N ALA A 201 -5.21 -8.68 11.33
CA ALA A 201 -4.91 -8.45 12.74
C ALA A 201 -5.94 -9.12 13.64
N ARG A 202 -7.24 -8.95 13.36
CA ARG A 202 -8.29 -9.59 14.15
C ARG A 202 -8.20 -11.11 14.11
N PHE A 203 -7.98 -11.69 12.94
CA PHE A 203 -7.82 -13.14 12.79
C PHE A 203 -6.62 -13.66 13.58
N VAL A 204 -5.44 -13.09 13.35
CA VAL A 204 -4.19 -13.59 13.92
C VAL A 204 -4.15 -13.43 15.44
N PHE A 205 -4.71 -12.35 15.98
CA PHE A 205 -4.71 -12.10 17.42
C PHE A 205 -5.97 -12.60 18.14
N ASP A 206 -6.78 -13.47 17.51
CA ASP A 206 -7.97 -14.12 18.10
C ASP A 206 -9.08 -13.13 18.54
N LYS A 207 -9.18 -11.99 17.84
CA LYS A 207 -10.15 -10.93 18.14
C LYS A 207 -11.39 -10.94 17.26
N GLU A 208 -11.58 -11.99 16.45
CA GLU A 208 -12.77 -12.17 15.62
C GLU A 208 -13.98 -12.68 16.40
N GLY A 209 -13.75 -13.36 17.53
CA GLY A 209 -14.71 -14.24 18.19
C GLY A 209 -15.07 -13.86 19.63
N GLY A 210 -15.28 -12.57 19.94
CA GLY A 210 -15.92 -12.21 21.20
C GLY A 210 -17.28 -12.89 21.30
N THR A 211 -17.48 -13.75 22.30
CA THR A 211 -18.73 -14.49 22.57
C THR A 211 -19.93 -13.58 22.84
N ASP A 212 -19.67 -12.29 23.07
CA ASP A 212 -20.68 -11.25 23.09
C ASP A 212 -20.74 -10.59 21.71
N HIS A 213 -21.83 -10.85 20.98
CA HIS A 213 -22.14 -10.34 19.64
C HIS A 213 -22.20 -8.80 19.50
N HIS A 214 -21.62 -8.02 20.41
CA HIS A 214 -21.73 -6.57 20.40
C HIS A 214 -20.44 -5.81 20.12
N HIS A 215 -19.23 -6.26 20.49
CA HIS A 215 -18.01 -5.54 20.09
C HIS A 215 -16.77 -6.45 20.00
N PRO A 216 -16.17 -6.70 18.81
CA PRO A 216 -14.87 -7.35 18.73
C PRO A 216 -13.82 -6.51 19.47
N GLU A 217 -12.88 -7.17 20.15
CA GLU A 217 -11.81 -6.45 20.84
C GLU A 217 -11.01 -5.60 19.84
N PRO A 218 -10.69 -4.33 20.19
CA PRO A 218 -9.90 -3.50 19.31
C PRO A 218 -8.49 -4.10 19.17
N SER A 219 -8.04 -4.22 17.92
CA SER A 219 -6.63 -4.49 17.65
C SER A 219 -5.79 -3.28 18.07
N ASN A 220 -4.69 -3.52 18.76
CA ASN A 220 -3.76 -2.43 19.06
C ASN A 220 -2.94 -2.07 17.80
N LEU A 221 -2.25 -0.94 17.83
CA LEU A 221 -1.53 -0.45 16.66
C LEU A 221 -0.35 -1.33 16.24
N GLN A 222 0.33 -1.96 17.20
CA GLN A 222 1.42 -2.89 16.94
C GLN A 222 0.94 -4.15 16.23
N GLU A 223 -0.23 -4.69 16.60
CA GLU A 223 -0.88 -5.83 15.95
C GLU A 223 -1.29 -5.51 14.51
N ILE A 224 -1.85 -4.32 14.29
CA ILE A 224 -2.22 -3.83 12.95
C ILE A 224 -0.94 -3.67 12.11
N TYR A 225 0.10 -3.07 12.67
CA TYR A 225 1.34 -2.87 11.94
C TYR A 225 2.08 -4.20 11.67
N ALA A 226 2.07 -5.16 12.61
CA ALA A 226 2.59 -6.51 12.40
C ALA A 226 1.89 -7.22 11.24
N SER A 227 0.56 -7.06 11.14
CA SER A 227 -0.24 -7.58 10.03
C SER A 227 0.11 -6.91 8.70
N HIS A 228 0.32 -5.60 8.70
CA HIS A 228 0.78 -4.86 7.51
C HIS A 228 2.15 -5.36 7.06
N LEU A 229 3.09 -5.51 8.00
CA LEU A 229 4.43 -6.06 7.72
C LEU A 229 4.33 -7.44 7.09
N PHE A 230 3.52 -8.35 7.64
CA PHE A 230 3.30 -9.67 7.04
C PHE A 230 2.82 -9.58 5.59
N LEU A 231 1.72 -8.85 5.35
CA LEU A 231 1.10 -8.73 4.03
C LEU A 231 2.01 -8.10 2.96
N THR A 232 3.00 -7.32 3.40
CA THR A 232 3.90 -6.58 2.52
C THR A 232 5.33 -7.12 2.50
N GLN A 233 5.62 -8.25 3.16
CA GLN A 233 6.90 -8.95 3.00
C GLN A 233 7.05 -9.48 1.58
N ASP A 234 8.26 -9.42 1.01
CA ASP A 234 8.52 -9.83 -0.39
C ASP A 234 8.03 -11.25 -0.71
N VAL A 235 8.16 -12.18 0.24
CA VAL A 235 7.66 -13.56 0.09
C VAL A 235 6.13 -13.63 0.01
N ASN A 236 5.45 -12.73 0.71
CA ASN A 236 3.99 -12.68 0.77
C ASN A 236 3.40 -11.81 -0.34
N LEU A 237 4.19 -10.94 -0.95
CA LEU A 237 3.84 -10.23 -2.18
C LEU A 237 3.69 -11.17 -3.39
N LEU A 238 3.91 -12.48 -3.24
CA LEU A 238 3.45 -13.53 -4.17
C LEU A 238 1.96 -13.86 -4.00
N LYS A 239 1.45 -13.82 -2.78
CA LYS A 239 0.07 -14.19 -2.42
C LYS A 239 -0.87 -12.98 -2.36
N PHE A 240 -0.35 -11.82 -1.97
CA PHE A 240 -1.12 -10.60 -1.77
C PHE A 240 -0.65 -9.49 -2.71
N ASN A 241 -1.60 -8.75 -3.28
CA ASN A 241 -1.37 -7.58 -4.10
C ASN A 241 -1.97 -6.35 -3.41
N PRO A 242 -1.15 -5.40 -2.92
CA PRO A 242 -1.66 -4.20 -2.26
C PRO A 242 -2.47 -3.36 -3.25
N SER A 243 -3.60 -2.82 -2.80
CA SER A 243 -4.37 -1.85 -3.60
C SER A 243 -3.58 -0.55 -3.80
N ILE A 244 -3.91 0.22 -4.85
CA ILE A 244 -3.30 1.54 -5.10
C ILE A 244 -3.52 2.48 -3.90
N ALA A 245 -4.62 2.28 -3.18
CA ALA A 245 -4.99 3.06 -2.00
C ALA A 245 -4.63 2.36 -0.67
N VAL A 246 -3.73 1.37 -0.68
CA VAL A 246 -3.44 0.49 0.49
C VAL A 246 -3.12 1.27 1.76
N ARG A 247 -2.47 2.44 1.65
CA ARG A 247 -2.21 3.31 2.81
C ARG A 247 -3.48 3.69 3.57
N TRP A 248 -4.58 3.91 2.84
CA TRP A 248 -5.86 4.32 3.40
C TRP A 248 -6.70 3.10 3.73
N THR A 249 -6.94 2.25 2.73
CA THR A 249 -7.89 1.16 2.81
C THR A 249 -7.36 -0.03 3.63
N GLY A 250 -6.04 -0.15 3.75
CA GLY A 250 -5.39 -1.37 4.21
C GLY A 250 -5.72 -2.59 3.35
N GLU A 251 -6.27 -2.40 2.14
CA GLU A 251 -6.82 -3.48 1.33
C GLU A 251 -5.76 -4.10 0.42
N PHE A 252 -5.78 -5.43 0.41
CA PHE A 252 -4.99 -6.30 -0.44
C PHE A 252 -5.92 -7.21 -1.23
N ALA A 253 -5.71 -7.29 -2.55
CA ALA A 253 -6.28 -8.35 -3.35
C ALA A 253 -5.46 -9.63 -3.15
N MET A 254 -6.12 -10.77 -2.93
CA MET A 254 -5.47 -12.07 -2.89
C MET A 254 -5.31 -12.60 -4.31
N ARG A 255 -4.12 -13.08 -4.66
CA ARG A 255 -3.91 -13.75 -5.95
C ARG A 255 -4.59 -15.12 -5.93
N PRO A 256 -5.11 -15.59 -7.05
CA PRO A 256 -5.59 -16.96 -7.17
C PRO A 256 -4.47 -17.99 -6.92
N PRO A 257 -4.77 -19.15 -6.29
CA PRO A 257 -3.79 -20.21 -6.05
C PRO A 257 -3.11 -20.73 -7.32
N GLN A 258 -3.81 -20.69 -8.47
CA GLN A 258 -3.22 -21.10 -9.73
C GLN A 258 -2.09 -20.15 -10.14
N ASP A 259 -2.29 -18.85 -9.96
CA ASP A 259 -1.32 -17.81 -10.31
C ASP A 259 -0.13 -17.83 -9.34
N VAL A 260 -0.40 -18.07 -8.04
CA VAL A 260 0.65 -18.27 -7.04
C VAL A 260 1.52 -19.46 -7.40
N LEU A 261 0.91 -20.62 -7.65
CA LEU A 261 1.63 -21.84 -8.02
C LEU A 261 2.43 -21.69 -9.30
N LEU A 262 1.86 -21.03 -10.31
CA LEU A 262 2.54 -20.73 -11.58
C LEU A 262 3.81 -19.90 -11.31
N THR A 263 3.69 -18.85 -10.51
CA THR A 263 4.80 -17.94 -10.19
C THR A 263 5.89 -18.67 -9.41
N GLU A 264 5.51 -19.46 -8.40
CA GLU A 264 6.44 -20.28 -7.62
C GLU A 264 7.18 -21.29 -8.50
N THR A 265 6.46 -21.98 -9.39
CA THR A 265 7.03 -22.95 -10.33
C THR A 265 8.11 -22.30 -11.21
N VAL A 266 7.84 -21.13 -11.78
CA VAL A 266 8.82 -20.42 -12.61
C VAL A 266 10.02 -19.95 -11.80
N ILE A 267 9.80 -19.44 -10.58
CA ILE A 267 10.89 -19.04 -9.69
C ILE A 267 11.79 -20.24 -9.37
N ASP A 268 11.20 -21.39 -9.10
CA ASP A 268 11.94 -22.61 -8.80
C ASP A 268 12.69 -23.15 -10.02
N TRP A 269 12.09 -23.11 -11.22
CA TRP A 269 12.79 -23.42 -12.46
C TRP A 269 14.01 -22.51 -12.66
N ILE A 270 13.87 -21.21 -12.41
CA ILE A 270 14.97 -20.24 -12.53
C ILE A 270 16.07 -20.52 -11.50
N ARG A 271 15.71 -20.84 -10.25
CA ARG A 271 16.68 -21.16 -9.19
C ARG A 271 17.46 -22.44 -9.49
N ASN A 272 16.79 -23.43 -10.04
CA ASN A 272 17.36 -24.75 -10.32
C ASN A 272 17.94 -24.90 -11.73
N SER A 273 17.92 -23.83 -12.54
CA SER A 273 18.37 -23.86 -13.96
C SER A 273 17.68 -24.97 -14.75
N ASP A 274 16.35 -25.04 -14.63
CA ASP A 274 15.55 -26.09 -15.27
C ASP A 274 15.72 -26.07 -16.81
N PRO A 275 15.95 -27.22 -17.47
CA PRO A 275 16.13 -27.30 -18.92
C PRO A 275 14.96 -26.72 -19.75
N GLU A 276 13.75 -26.66 -19.18
CA GLU A 276 12.60 -26.05 -19.84
C GLU A 276 12.84 -24.56 -20.13
N ILE A 277 13.59 -23.85 -19.27
CA ILE A 277 13.95 -22.44 -19.50
C ILE A 277 14.85 -22.29 -20.72
N ASP A 278 15.88 -23.14 -20.84
CA ASP A 278 16.80 -23.08 -21.98
C ASP A 278 16.09 -23.41 -23.30
N CYS A 279 15.18 -24.38 -23.27
CA CYS A 279 14.34 -24.73 -24.41
C CYS A 279 13.44 -23.55 -24.82
N PHE A 280 12.79 -22.90 -23.85
CA PHE A 280 11.96 -21.72 -24.09
C PHE A 280 12.78 -20.55 -24.65
N VAL A 281 13.92 -20.23 -24.04
CA VAL A 281 14.82 -19.14 -24.47
C VAL A 281 15.26 -19.33 -25.92
N LYS A 282 15.65 -20.54 -26.33
CA LYS A 282 16.04 -20.83 -27.72
C LYS A 282 14.89 -20.58 -28.69
N LYS A 283 13.67 -21.03 -28.38
CA LYS A 283 12.48 -20.77 -29.22
C LYS A 283 12.18 -19.28 -29.29
N ALA A 284 12.22 -18.59 -28.15
CA ALA A 284 11.92 -17.18 -28.06
C ALA A 284 12.93 -16.31 -28.83
N LYS A 285 14.24 -16.62 -28.78
CA LYS A 285 15.26 -15.96 -29.61
C LYS A 285 14.91 -16.00 -31.10
N VAL A 286 14.55 -17.18 -31.61
CA VAL A 286 14.16 -17.36 -33.02
C VAL A 286 12.93 -16.54 -33.37
N LEU A 287 11.92 -16.48 -32.48
CA LEU A 287 10.73 -15.67 -32.71
C LEU A 287 11.05 -14.16 -32.75
N ILE A 288 11.85 -13.68 -31.80
CA ILE A 288 12.29 -12.28 -31.71
C ILE A 288 13.08 -11.87 -32.96
N GLU A 289 14.06 -12.67 -33.38
CA GLU A 289 14.86 -12.40 -34.58
C GLU A 289 13.99 -12.30 -35.83
N ASN A 290 13.07 -13.25 -36.02
CA ASN A 290 12.12 -13.24 -37.14
C ASN A 290 11.19 -12.02 -37.10
N SER A 291 10.73 -11.62 -35.90
CA SER A 291 9.89 -10.44 -35.71
C SER A 291 10.60 -9.15 -36.15
N ARG A 292 11.88 -9.01 -35.77
CA ARG A 292 12.71 -7.84 -36.09
C ARG A 292 13.10 -7.77 -37.58
N GLN A 293 13.08 -8.91 -38.27
CA GLN A 293 13.27 -8.99 -39.73
C GLN A 293 11.95 -8.86 -40.53
N ASP A 294 10.82 -8.64 -39.85
CA ASP A 294 9.46 -8.64 -40.42
C ASP A 294 9.08 -9.95 -41.14
N ASP A 295 9.77 -11.06 -40.82
CA ASP A 295 9.51 -12.40 -41.36
C ASP A 295 8.63 -13.22 -40.41
N LYS A 296 7.36 -12.80 -40.26
CA LYS A 296 6.38 -13.53 -39.44
C LYS A 296 5.90 -14.84 -40.06
N SER A 297 6.35 -15.18 -41.28
CA SER A 297 5.94 -16.41 -41.98
C SER A 297 6.35 -17.68 -41.21
N LYS A 298 7.44 -17.60 -40.45
CA LYS A 298 8.01 -18.71 -39.67
C LYS A 298 7.32 -18.93 -38.32
N TRP A 299 6.53 -17.98 -37.83
CA TRP A 299 5.85 -18.10 -36.53
C TRP A 299 4.89 -19.31 -36.49
N LYS A 300 4.22 -19.60 -37.61
CA LYS A 300 3.26 -20.72 -37.72
C LYS A 300 3.89 -22.10 -37.50
N LYS A 301 5.22 -22.21 -37.54
CA LYS A 301 5.95 -23.47 -37.38
C LYS A 301 6.35 -23.74 -35.93
N ILE A 302 6.29 -22.73 -35.05
CA ILE A 302 6.70 -22.85 -33.65
C ILE A 302 5.46 -23.11 -32.80
N THR A 303 5.48 -24.20 -32.05
CA THR A 303 4.43 -24.57 -31.09
C THR A 303 4.94 -24.40 -29.66
N PHE A 304 4.13 -23.75 -28.84
CA PHE A 304 4.41 -23.60 -27.42
C PHE A 304 3.93 -24.84 -26.65
N THR A 305 4.83 -25.40 -25.85
CA THR A 305 4.54 -26.46 -24.87
C THR A 305 3.76 -25.89 -23.68
N ASP A 306 3.32 -26.76 -22.77
CA ASP A 306 2.68 -26.31 -21.54
C ASP A 306 3.65 -25.52 -20.65
N SER A 307 4.93 -25.93 -20.58
CA SER A 307 5.98 -25.17 -19.89
C SER A 307 6.19 -23.78 -20.51
N ASP A 308 6.22 -23.69 -21.84
CA ASP A 308 6.33 -22.41 -22.53
C ASP A 308 5.16 -21.49 -22.17
N ARG A 309 3.94 -22.04 -22.05
CA ARG A 309 2.74 -21.26 -21.67
C ARG A 309 2.83 -20.73 -20.24
N ILE A 310 3.34 -21.52 -19.29
CA ILE A 310 3.60 -21.09 -17.91
C ILE A 310 4.59 -19.91 -17.90
N LEU A 311 5.71 -20.02 -18.64
CA LEU A 311 6.70 -18.95 -18.75
C LEU A 311 6.13 -17.69 -19.42
N ILE A 312 5.31 -17.86 -20.46
CA ILE A 312 4.62 -16.75 -21.13
C ILE A 312 3.66 -16.04 -20.16
N GLU A 313 2.88 -16.79 -19.38
CA GLU A 313 1.95 -16.20 -18.42
C GLU A 313 2.69 -15.44 -17.32
N PHE A 314 3.81 -15.98 -16.83
CA PHE A 314 4.68 -15.28 -15.90
C PHE A 314 5.17 -13.93 -16.45
N VAL A 315 5.56 -13.87 -17.73
CA VAL A 315 5.96 -12.61 -18.38
C VAL A 315 4.77 -11.66 -18.58
N LYS A 316 3.56 -12.18 -18.84
CA LYS A 316 2.34 -11.35 -18.89
C LYS A 316 2.06 -10.69 -17.55
N GLU A 317 2.15 -11.45 -16.45
CA GLU A 317 1.95 -10.90 -15.10
C GLU A 317 3.01 -9.85 -14.77
N ALA A 318 4.26 -10.05 -15.20
CA ALA A 318 5.33 -9.04 -15.08
C ALA A 318 4.99 -7.76 -15.86
N ALA A 319 4.47 -7.89 -17.08
CA ALA A 319 4.09 -6.75 -17.92
C ALA A 319 2.86 -6.00 -17.37
N LEU A 320 1.87 -6.71 -16.83
CA LEU A 320 0.64 -6.10 -16.33
C LEU A 320 0.84 -5.43 -14.97
N ASN A 321 1.56 -6.09 -14.04
CA ASN A 321 1.68 -5.63 -12.65
C ASN A 321 2.97 -4.87 -12.37
N GLY A 322 3.95 -4.90 -13.28
CA GLY A 322 5.31 -4.43 -13.01
C GLY A 322 5.54 -2.91 -13.06
N TYR A 323 4.47 -2.11 -13.11
CA TYR A 323 4.56 -0.65 -13.08
C TYR A 323 4.38 -0.07 -11.68
N ASN A 324 4.14 -0.92 -10.68
CA ASN A 324 4.10 -0.51 -9.28
C ASN A 324 5.53 -0.37 -8.74
N ASP A 325 6.00 0.88 -8.58
CA ASP A 325 7.34 1.22 -8.08
C ASP A 325 7.43 1.17 -6.55
N ILE A 326 6.30 1.05 -5.87
CA ILE A 326 6.21 1.06 -4.40
C ILE A 326 6.52 -0.32 -3.82
N PHE A 327 5.97 -1.39 -4.43
CA PHE A 327 6.14 -2.76 -3.95
C PHE A 327 6.90 -3.60 -4.95
N THR A 328 7.95 -4.27 -4.49
CA THR A 328 8.71 -5.23 -5.29
C THR A 328 7.77 -6.32 -5.79
N GLN A 329 7.53 -6.36 -7.10
CA GLN A 329 6.75 -7.43 -7.71
C GLN A 329 7.65 -8.65 -7.93
N PRO A 330 7.30 -9.83 -7.39
CA PRO A 330 8.13 -11.03 -7.53
C PRO A 330 8.45 -11.34 -9.00
N HIS A 331 7.48 -11.15 -9.89
CA HIS A 331 7.66 -11.30 -11.34
C HIS A 331 8.83 -10.49 -11.88
N LEU A 332 8.92 -9.20 -11.53
CA LEU A 332 10.00 -8.32 -11.99
C LEU A 332 11.36 -8.69 -11.41
N THR A 333 11.40 -9.20 -10.18
CA THR A 333 12.67 -9.62 -9.55
C THR A 333 13.33 -10.76 -10.33
N TYR A 334 12.53 -11.67 -10.89
CA TYR A 334 13.02 -12.85 -11.61
C TYR A 334 12.98 -12.71 -13.13
N LEU A 335 12.23 -11.76 -13.68
CA LEU A 335 12.14 -11.50 -15.12
C LEU A 335 13.52 -11.30 -15.80
N PRO A 336 14.51 -10.57 -15.23
CA PRO A 336 15.82 -10.44 -15.84
C PRO A 336 16.55 -11.78 -16.02
N LYS A 337 16.35 -12.74 -15.12
CA LYS A 337 16.96 -14.07 -15.23
C LYS A 337 16.37 -14.88 -16.38
N LEU A 338 15.12 -14.62 -16.73
CA LEU A 338 14.44 -15.26 -17.86
C LEU A 338 14.78 -14.58 -19.20
N LEU A 339 14.79 -13.23 -19.24
CA LEU A 339 14.92 -12.49 -20.51
C LEU A 339 16.36 -12.15 -20.91
N ARG A 340 17.30 -11.93 -19.97
CA ARG A 340 18.70 -11.61 -20.33
C ARG A 340 19.41 -12.69 -21.15
N PRO A 341 19.20 -14.01 -20.90
CA PRO A 341 19.77 -15.06 -21.74
C PRO A 341 19.40 -14.95 -23.23
N MET A 342 18.34 -14.19 -23.55
CA MET A 342 17.92 -13.92 -24.93
C MET A 342 18.85 -12.92 -25.65
N GLU A 343 19.66 -12.15 -24.92
CA GLU A 343 20.60 -11.14 -25.47
C GLU A 343 19.93 -10.12 -26.40
N ALA A 344 18.62 -9.91 -26.21
CA ALA A 344 17.79 -9.09 -27.07
C ALA A 344 17.35 -7.77 -26.40
N TYR A 345 17.64 -7.60 -25.11
CA TYR A 345 17.19 -6.50 -24.25
C TYR A 345 18.26 -6.21 -23.19
N ASP A 346 18.52 -4.93 -22.93
CA ASP A 346 19.50 -4.49 -21.92
C ASP A 346 18.82 -4.27 -20.56
N ASP A 347 17.89 -3.30 -20.52
CA ASP A 347 17.08 -2.99 -19.34
C ASP A 347 15.81 -3.84 -19.31
N ILE A 348 15.67 -4.64 -18.26
CA ILE A 348 14.53 -5.54 -18.09
C ILE A 348 13.57 -4.96 -17.08
N ASP A 349 12.46 -4.42 -17.60
CA ASP A 349 11.34 -3.91 -16.83
C ASP A 349 10.00 -4.43 -17.40
N ALA A 350 8.89 -3.90 -16.90
CA ALA A 350 7.55 -4.25 -17.38
C ALA A 350 7.28 -3.80 -18.84
N GLY A 351 7.97 -2.77 -19.32
CA GLY A 351 7.91 -2.32 -20.72
C GLY A 351 8.61 -3.32 -21.64
N THR A 352 9.77 -3.81 -21.22
CA THR A 352 10.49 -4.88 -21.89
C THR A 352 9.70 -6.17 -21.91
N ALA A 353 9.00 -6.53 -20.82
CA ALA A 353 8.09 -7.68 -20.80
C ALA A 353 6.98 -7.56 -21.86
N PHE A 354 6.35 -6.38 -21.98
CA PHE A 354 5.35 -6.12 -23.01
C PHE A 354 5.93 -6.19 -24.43
N LYS A 355 7.10 -5.57 -24.65
CA LYS A 355 7.80 -5.64 -25.93
C LYS A 355 8.12 -7.08 -26.31
N PHE A 356 8.61 -7.87 -25.37
CA PHE A 356 8.86 -9.30 -25.55
C PHE A 356 7.61 -10.04 -26.01
N LEU A 357 6.47 -9.87 -25.31
CA LEU A 357 5.21 -10.53 -25.65
C LEU A 357 4.70 -10.16 -27.05
N ASN A 358 4.94 -8.93 -27.51
CA ASN A 358 4.66 -8.53 -28.89
C ASN A 358 5.64 -9.19 -29.88
N GLU A 359 6.94 -9.20 -29.57
CA GLU A 359 7.97 -9.77 -30.45
C GLU A 359 7.81 -11.28 -30.64
N ILE A 360 7.31 -12.01 -29.65
CA ILE A 360 7.01 -13.45 -29.76
C ILE A 360 5.58 -13.76 -30.28
N GLY A 361 4.79 -12.73 -30.59
CA GLY A 361 3.47 -12.88 -31.20
C GLY A 361 2.34 -13.27 -30.25
N ILE A 362 2.55 -13.15 -28.93
CA ILE A 362 1.52 -13.42 -27.93
C ILE A 362 0.56 -12.24 -27.82
N TRP A 363 1.09 -11.02 -27.83
CA TRP A 363 0.28 -9.82 -27.88
C TRP A 363 0.36 -9.15 -29.25
N PRO A 364 -0.78 -8.63 -29.75
CA PRO A 364 -0.77 -7.83 -30.95
C PRO A 364 -0.18 -6.44 -30.67
N ASN A 365 0.41 -5.81 -31.70
CA ASN A 365 0.99 -4.45 -31.57
C ASN A 365 -0.01 -3.38 -31.11
N TRP A 366 -1.31 -3.60 -31.29
CA TRP A 366 -2.38 -2.70 -30.83
C TRP A 366 -2.83 -2.97 -29.39
N HIS A 367 -2.25 -3.98 -28.71
CA HIS A 367 -2.60 -4.28 -27.32
C HIS A 367 -2.26 -3.09 -26.43
N ASN A 368 -3.27 -2.51 -25.80
CA ASN A 368 -3.09 -1.36 -24.93
C ASN A 368 -3.10 -1.80 -23.45
N MET A 369 -1.94 -1.74 -22.80
CA MET A 369 -1.82 -2.09 -21.38
C MET A 369 -2.52 -1.10 -20.45
N GLU A 370 -2.66 0.17 -20.84
CA GLU A 370 -3.25 1.20 -19.98
C GLU A 370 -4.73 0.93 -19.69
N ILE A 371 -5.45 0.30 -20.63
CA ILE A 371 -6.86 -0.05 -20.47
C ILE A 371 -7.03 -1.06 -19.32
N LYS A 372 -6.19 -2.11 -19.28
CA LYS A 372 -6.23 -3.11 -18.20
C LYS A 372 -5.75 -2.55 -16.86
N ARG A 373 -4.83 -1.56 -16.86
CA ARG A 373 -4.36 -0.90 -15.63
C ARG A 373 -5.40 -0.02 -14.97
N SER A 374 -6.27 0.61 -15.76
CA SER A 374 -7.26 1.56 -15.24
C SER A 374 -8.34 0.92 -14.36
N GLY A 375 -8.37 -0.42 -14.24
CA GLY A 375 -9.42 -1.14 -13.52
C GLY A 375 -10.81 -0.99 -14.15
N ILE A 376 -10.91 -0.33 -15.31
CA ILE A 376 -12.13 -0.22 -16.10
C ILE A 376 -12.29 -1.55 -16.83
N SER A 377 -12.89 -2.53 -16.17
CA SER A 377 -13.49 -3.66 -16.87
C SER A 377 -14.64 -3.11 -17.72
N VAL A 378 -14.49 -3.14 -19.05
CA VAL A 378 -15.60 -2.91 -19.99
C VAL A 378 -16.53 -4.10 -19.96
#